data_AF-A0AAN9A7H1-F1
#
_entry.id   AF-A0AAN9A7H1-F1
#
_cell.length_a   1.000
_cell.length_b   1.000
_cell.length_c   1.000
_cell.angle_alpha   90.00
_cell.angle_beta   90.00
_cell.angle_gamma   90.00
#
_symmetry.space_group_name_H-M   'P 1'
#
loop_
_entity.id
_entity.type
_entity.pdbx_description
1 polymer ?
#
loop_
_entity_poly.entity_id
_entity_poly.type
_entity_poly.pdbx_seq_one_letter_code
_entity_poly.pdbx_strand_id
1 'polypeptide(L)'
;ILKERNVDVEHRFKAVVSRGRKKSTKCRLVFRTFITMPDGTQETLQVVSRPIACTQPPGVPEILRKSLSSCSVLGGEEMFIFGKNFAKDTVVIFQEIGAKSMPVWEETAIPEKETLQP
;
A
#
# COMPACT_ATOMS: atom_id res chain seq x y z
N ILE A 1 13.36 8.54 -6.29
CA ILE A 1 13.79 7.12 -6.21
C ILE A 1 13.29 6.43 -7.47
N LEU A 2 14.18 5.95 -8.34
CA LEU A 2 13.81 5.26 -9.58
C LEU A 2 13.69 3.76 -9.33
N LYS A 3 12.61 3.12 -9.81
CA LYS A 3 12.46 1.66 -9.77
C LYS A 3 12.95 1.04 -11.08
N GLU A 4 14.10 0.37 -11.02
CA GLU A 4 14.62 -0.44 -12.11
C GLU A 4 13.76 -1.71 -12.32
N ARG A 5 13.60 -2.14 -13.58
CA ARG A 5 12.90 -3.39 -13.88
C ARG A 5 13.74 -4.56 -13.39
N ASN A 6 13.07 -5.65 -13.03
CA ASN A 6 13.75 -6.82 -12.46
C ASN A 6 14.81 -7.40 -13.42
N VAL A 7 14.49 -7.47 -14.71
CA VAL A 7 15.40 -7.99 -15.74
C VAL A 7 16.69 -7.15 -15.84
N ASP A 8 16.58 -5.82 -15.78
CA ASP A 8 17.74 -4.92 -15.88
C ASP A 8 18.68 -5.06 -14.66
N VAL A 9 18.10 -5.27 -13.47
CA VAL A 9 18.86 -5.54 -12.23
C VAL A 9 19.59 -6.89 -12.31
N GLU A 10 18.92 -7.93 -12.79
CA GLU A 10 19.51 -9.26 -12.94
C GLU A 10 20.68 -9.26 -13.94
N HIS A 11 20.56 -8.52 -15.04
CA HIS A 11 21.65 -8.35 -16.00
C HIS A 11 22.85 -7.59 -15.44
N ARG A 12 22.61 -6.52 -14.66
CA ARG A 12 23.67 -5.63 -14.13
C ARG A 12 24.37 -6.20 -12.90
N PHE A 13 23.66 -6.97 -12.07
CA PHE A 13 24.14 -7.45 -10.78
C PHE A 13 24.12 -8.99 -10.67
N LYS A 14 24.44 -9.71 -11.75
CA LYS A 14 24.44 -11.19 -11.82
C LYS A 14 25.08 -11.87 -10.61
N ALA A 15 26.19 -11.34 -10.10
CA ALA A 15 26.93 -11.87 -8.93
C ALA A 15 26.24 -11.67 -7.57
N VAL A 16 25.33 -10.68 -7.45
CA VAL A 16 24.57 -10.39 -6.21
C VAL A 16 23.26 -11.17 -6.20
N VAL A 17 22.65 -11.38 -7.38
CA VAL A 17 21.42 -12.15 -7.56
C VAL A 17 21.66 -13.66 -7.40
N SER A 18 22.82 -14.18 -7.82
CA SER A 18 23.17 -15.61 -7.67
C SER A 18 23.26 -16.10 -6.22
N ARG A 19 23.40 -15.18 -5.25
CA ARG A 19 23.49 -15.50 -3.82
C ARG A 19 22.12 -15.67 -3.12
N GLY A 20 21.04 -15.87 -3.87
CA GLY A 20 19.72 -16.18 -3.32
C GLY A 20 19.10 -15.08 -2.43
N ARG A 21 19.54 -13.82 -2.58
CA ARG A 21 19.03 -12.71 -1.76
C ARG A 21 17.60 -12.37 -2.14
N LYS A 22 16.70 -12.36 -1.13
CA LYS A 22 15.30 -11.97 -1.28
C LYS A 22 15.19 -10.58 -1.90
N LYS A 23 14.30 -10.43 -2.90
CA LYS A 23 13.99 -9.14 -3.53
C LYS A 23 13.47 -8.17 -2.45
N SER A 24 14.06 -6.98 -2.37
CA SER A 24 13.64 -5.92 -1.44
C SER A 24 12.92 -4.82 -2.20
N THR A 25 11.77 -4.41 -1.69
CA THR A 25 11.08 -3.18 -2.09
C THR A 25 11.37 -2.01 -1.14
N LYS A 26 12.30 -2.20 -0.19
CA LYS A 26 12.74 -1.14 0.74
C LYS A 26 14.11 -0.61 0.34
N CYS A 27 14.30 0.69 0.43
CA CYS A 27 15.60 1.34 0.26
C CYS A 27 15.93 2.29 1.43
N ARG A 28 17.14 2.84 1.43
CA ARG A 28 17.56 3.91 2.35
C ARG A 28 18.31 4.97 1.55
N LEU A 29 18.20 6.22 1.97
CA LEU A 29 19.07 7.28 1.47
C LEU A 29 20.42 7.16 2.20
N VAL A 30 21.50 7.22 1.44
CA VAL A 30 22.87 7.19 1.97
C VAL A 30 23.49 8.54 1.64
N PHE A 31 23.79 9.33 2.67
CA PHE A 31 24.45 10.61 2.55
C PHE A 31 25.93 10.40 2.85
N ARG A 32 26.80 10.86 1.95
CA ARG A 32 28.26 10.73 2.10
C ARG A 32 28.92 12.06 1.78
N THR A 33 29.84 12.49 2.65
CA THR A 33 30.69 13.66 2.42
C THR A 33 32.15 13.31 2.73
N PHE A 34 33.06 14.09 2.16
CA PHE A 34 34.50 13.98 2.36
C PHE A 34 35.00 15.24 3.05
N ILE A 35 35.73 15.07 4.14
CA ILE A 35 36.39 16.15 4.86
C ILE A 35 37.88 16.06 4.54
N THR A 36 38.41 17.10 3.89
CA THR A 36 39.86 17.22 3.70
C THR A 36 40.46 17.84 4.95
N MET A 37 41.35 17.10 5.60
CA MET A 37 42.06 17.51 6.81
C MET A 37 43.23 18.45 6.48
N PRO A 38 43.78 19.19 7.46
CA PRO A 38 44.89 20.11 7.22
C PRO A 38 46.17 19.45 6.67
N ASP A 39 46.36 18.16 6.92
CA ASP A 39 47.47 17.36 6.39
C ASP A 39 47.22 16.81 4.96
N GLY A 40 46.09 17.19 4.35
CA GLY A 40 45.68 16.76 3.01
C GLY A 40 45.00 15.38 2.97
N THR A 41 44.88 14.68 4.10
CA THR A 41 44.14 13.42 4.16
C THR A 41 42.64 13.66 4.01
N GLN A 42 41.89 12.67 3.53
CA GLN A 42 40.44 12.74 3.42
C GLN A 42 39.74 11.76 4.36
N GLU A 43 38.84 12.27 5.18
CA GLU A 43 37.93 11.48 6.01
C GLU A 43 36.56 11.38 5.34
N THR A 44 35.93 10.21 5.38
CA THR A 44 34.59 10.00 4.84
C THR A 44 33.57 9.94 5.97
N LEU A 45 32.63 10.89 6.01
CA LEU A 45 31.45 10.79 6.87
C LEU A 45 30.27 10.22 6.08
N GLN A 46 29.58 9.24 6.66
CA GLN A 46 28.41 8.62 6.05
C GLN A 46 27.26 8.47 7.04
N VAL A 47 26.06 8.90 6.65
CA VAL A 47 24.82 8.74 7.42
C VAL A 47 23.77 8.05 6.56
N VAL A 48 22.99 7.17 7.18
CA VAL A 48 21.95 6.38 6.51
C VAL A 48 20.58 6.74 7.09
N SER A 49 19.60 6.99 6.23
CA SER A 49 18.23 7.31 6.64
C SER A 49 17.50 6.11 7.25
N ARG A 50 16.31 6.36 7.80
CA ARG A 50 15.33 5.30 8.06
C ARG A 50 14.94 4.58 6.75
N PRO A 51 14.54 3.29 6.82
CA PRO A 51 14.02 2.56 5.65
C PRO A 51 12.81 3.25 5.02
N ILE A 52 12.78 3.29 3.70
CA ILE A 52 11.68 3.78 2.88
C ILE A 52 11.06 2.57 2.18
N ALA A 53 9.73 2.42 2.26
CA ALA A 53 9.00 1.45 1.45
C ALA A 53 8.74 2.03 0.05
N CYS A 54 9.22 1.36 -0.98
CA CYS A 54 9.11 1.77 -2.38
C CYS A 54 8.07 0.93 -3.14
N THR A 55 7.03 0.51 -2.44
CA THR A 55 5.83 -0.10 -3.04
C THR A 55 4.80 0.97 -3.29
N GLN A 56 3.94 0.76 -4.30
CA GLN A 56 2.73 1.56 -4.42
C GLN A 56 1.89 1.35 -3.16
N PRO A 57 1.46 2.43 -2.48
CA PRO A 57 0.48 2.31 -1.41
C PRO A 57 -0.80 1.68 -1.95
N PRO A 58 -1.52 0.86 -1.16
CA PRO A 58 -2.86 0.42 -1.54
C PRO A 58 -3.73 1.63 -1.89
N GLY A 59 -4.50 1.53 -2.97
CA GLY A 59 -5.48 2.58 -3.30
C GLY A 59 -6.57 2.65 -2.23
N VAL A 60 -7.20 3.81 -2.09
CA VAL A 60 -8.34 3.98 -1.19
C VAL A 60 -9.57 3.32 -1.84
N PRO A 61 -10.35 2.49 -1.13
CA PRO A 61 -11.59 1.93 -1.64
C PRO A 61 -12.56 3.02 -2.10
N GLU A 62 -13.13 2.87 -3.29
CA GLU A 62 -14.05 3.84 -3.88
C GLU A 62 -15.29 3.12 -4.43
N ILE A 63 -16.48 3.55 -3.99
CA ILE A 63 -17.76 3.05 -4.55
C ILE A 63 -18.18 3.95 -5.71
N LEU A 64 -18.34 3.37 -6.89
CA LEU A 64 -18.81 4.08 -8.09
C LEU A 64 -20.31 3.86 -8.31
N ARG A 65 -20.81 2.64 -8.06
CA ARG A 65 -22.21 2.28 -8.26
C ARG A 65 -22.61 1.17 -7.30
N LYS A 66 -23.90 1.14 -6.95
CA LYS A 66 -24.55 0.05 -6.21
C LYS A 66 -25.83 -0.40 -6.93
N SER A 67 -26.19 -1.67 -6.83
CA SER A 67 -27.42 -2.22 -7.44
C SER A 67 -28.68 -1.81 -6.68
N LEU A 68 -28.58 -1.63 -5.35
CA LEU A 68 -29.70 -1.30 -4.47
C LEU A 68 -29.47 0.05 -3.77
N SER A 69 -30.55 0.79 -3.57
CA SER A 69 -30.58 2.03 -2.77
C SER A 69 -31.52 1.97 -1.57
N SER A 70 -32.30 0.90 -1.45
CA SER A 70 -33.27 0.64 -0.38
C SER A 70 -33.51 -0.86 -0.31
N CYS A 71 -33.84 -1.36 0.88
CA CYS A 71 -34.24 -2.74 1.14
C CYS A 71 -35.19 -2.78 2.34
N SER A 72 -35.73 -3.96 2.64
CA SER A 72 -36.48 -4.20 3.89
C SER A 72 -35.61 -3.98 5.14
N VAL A 73 -36.23 -3.52 6.24
CA VAL A 73 -35.57 -3.42 7.56
C VAL A 73 -35.04 -4.77 8.08
N LEU A 74 -35.58 -5.87 7.57
CA LEU A 74 -35.12 -7.22 7.91
C LEU A 74 -33.80 -7.58 7.20
N GLY A 75 -33.37 -6.79 6.21
CA GLY A 75 -32.20 -7.10 5.38
C GLY A 75 -32.37 -8.37 4.56
N GLY A 76 -31.24 -9.02 4.24
CA GLY A 76 -31.18 -10.31 3.54
C GLY A 76 -31.21 -10.24 2.01
N GLU A 77 -31.35 -9.05 1.43
CA GLU A 77 -31.25 -8.85 -0.02
C GLU A 77 -29.79 -8.74 -0.48
N GLU A 78 -29.47 -9.29 -1.65
CA GLU A 78 -28.14 -9.20 -2.25
C GLU A 78 -27.88 -7.82 -2.89
N MET A 79 -26.71 -7.26 -2.59
CA MET A 79 -26.29 -5.94 -3.09
C MET A 79 -24.95 -6.04 -3.82
N PHE A 80 -24.94 -5.64 -5.09
CA PHE A 80 -23.72 -5.53 -5.89
C PHE A 80 -23.14 -4.13 -5.75
N ILE A 81 -21.85 -4.04 -5.42
CA ILE A 81 -21.10 -2.79 -5.31
C ILE A 81 -20.01 -2.80 -6.38
N PHE A 82 -20.07 -1.83 -7.29
CA PHE A 82 -19.06 -1.60 -8.32
C PHE A 82 -18.18 -0.44 -7.89
N GLY A 83 -16.86 -0.65 -7.93
CA GLY A 83 -15.91 0.30 -7.38
C GLY A 83 -14.47 0.00 -7.76
N LYS A 84 -13.54 0.59 -7.02
CA LYS A 84 -12.10 0.41 -7.19
C LYS A 84 -11.44 0.13 -5.85
N ASN A 85 -10.29 -0.54 -5.91
CA ASN A 85 -9.41 -0.78 -4.78
C ASN A 85 -10.08 -1.56 -3.63
N PHE A 86 -10.98 -2.49 -3.95
CA PHE A 86 -11.51 -3.42 -2.96
C PHE A 86 -10.46 -4.52 -2.70
N ALA A 87 -9.74 -4.40 -1.60
CA ALA A 87 -8.84 -5.43 -1.12
C ALA A 87 -9.61 -6.68 -0.65
N LYS A 88 -8.94 -7.84 -0.53
CA LYS A 88 -9.56 -9.12 -0.13
C LYS A 88 -10.25 -9.08 1.24
N ASP A 89 -9.85 -8.14 2.08
CA ASP A 89 -10.35 -7.89 3.43
C ASP A 89 -11.29 -6.67 3.49
N THR A 90 -11.78 -6.20 2.34
CA THR A 90 -12.80 -5.14 2.28
C THR A 90 -14.06 -5.57 3.01
N VAL A 91 -14.57 -4.67 3.84
CA VAL A 91 -15.88 -4.79 4.49
C VAL A 91 -16.77 -3.64 4.05
N VAL A 92 -18.08 -3.87 4.08
CA VAL A 92 -19.08 -2.84 3.80
C VAL A 92 -19.72 -2.46 5.13
N ILE A 93 -19.67 -1.17 5.49
CA ILE A 93 -20.25 -0.68 6.73
C ILE A 93 -21.51 0.11 6.38
N PHE A 94 -22.65 -0.36 6.87
CA PHE A 94 -23.90 0.40 6.89
C PHE A 94 -23.92 1.21 8.17
N GLN A 95 -24.19 2.51 8.07
CA GLN A 95 -24.15 3.40 9.22
C GLN A 95 -25.27 4.44 9.17
N GLU A 96 -25.77 4.80 10.34
CA GLU A 96 -26.61 5.97 10.56
C GLU A 96 -25.78 7.03 11.29
N ILE A 97 -25.67 8.22 10.69
CA ILE A 97 -24.92 9.34 11.27
C ILE A 97 -25.89 10.28 11.97
N GLY A 98 -25.72 10.43 13.29
CA GLY A 98 -26.53 11.33 14.10
C GLY A 98 -26.16 12.81 13.91
N ALA A 99 -26.92 13.69 14.57
CA ALA A 99 -26.78 15.15 14.46
C ALA A 99 -25.38 15.71 14.82
N LYS A 100 -24.56 14.95 15.56
CA LYS A 100 -23.19 15.32 15.92
C LYS A 100 -22.13 14.83 14.92
N SER A 101 -22.54 14.38 13.73
CA SER A 101 -21.67 13.74 12.73
C SER A 101 -20.94 12.51 13.28
N MET A 102 -21.55 11.84 14.25
CA MET A 102 -21.05 10.60 14.84
C MET A 102 -22.02 9.46 14.51
N PRO A 103 -21.51 8.24 14.25
CA PRO A 103 -22.36 7.08 14.04
C PRO A 103 -23.20 6.80 15.30
N VAL A 104 -24.51 6.63 15.13
CA VAL A 104 -25.45 6.20 16.18
C VAL A 104 -25.85 4.73 16.02
N TRP A 105 -25.64 4.18 14.83
CA TRP A 105 -25.81 2.78 14.50
C TRP A 105 -24.81 2.40 13.39
N GLU A 106 -24.22 1.22 13.51
CA GLU A 106 -23.31 0.65 12.51
C GLU A 106 -23.55 -0.86 12.42
N GLU A 107 -23.49 -1.39 11.20
CA GLU A 107 -23.55 -2.82 10.93
C GLU A 107 -22.54 -3.18 9.83
N THR A 108 -21.82 -4.28 10.01
CA THR A 108 -20.76 -4.70 9.07
C THR A 108 -21.23 -5.87 8.23
N ALA A 109 -21.28 -5.67 6.92
CA ALA A 109 -21.51 -6.72 5.95
C ALA A 109 -20.17 -7.18 5.36
N ILE A 110 -19.97 -8.50 5.34
CA ILE A 110 -18.81 -9.15 4.74
C ILE A 110 -19.17 -9.53 3.30
N PRO A 111 -18.50 -8.99 2.27
CA PRO A 111 -18.71 -9.41 0.89
C PRO A 111 -18.39 -10.90 0.71
N GLU A 112 -19.14 -11.56 -0.16
CA GLU A 112 -18.83 -12.95 -0.55
C GLU A 112 -17.45 -13.00 -1.22
N LYS A 113 -16.61 -13.93 -0.75
CA LYS A 113 -15.19 -13.99 -1.17
C LYS A 113 -15.04 -14.42 -2.62
N GLU A 114 -16.00 -15.17 -3.13
CA GLU A 114 -16.03 -15.73 -4.48
C GLU A 114 -16.41 -14.67 -5.53
N THR A 115 -17.13 -13.62 -5.13
CA THR A 115 -17.65 -12.58 -6.05
C THR A 115 -16.84 -11.28 -5.99
N LEU A 116 -15.96 -11.13 -4.99
CA LEU A 116 -15.07 -9.99 -4.86
C LEU A 116 -13.96 -10.01 -5.93
N GLN A 117 -14.10 -9.15 -6.94
CA GLN A 117 -13.10 -8.97 -7.99
C GLN A 117 -12.07 -7.90 -7.58
N PRO A 118 -10.75 -8.15 -7.80
CA PRO A 118 -9.68 -7.21 -7.47
C PRO A 118 -9.65 -5.97 -8.38
#